data_AF-Q8LGM5-F1
#
_entry.id   AF-Q8LGM5-F1
#
_cell.length_a   1.000
_cell.length_b   1.000
_cell.length_c   1.000
_cell.angle_alpha   90.00
_cell.angle_beta   90.00
_cell.angle_gamma   90.00
#
_symmetry.space_group_name_H-M   'P 1'
#
loop_
_entity.id
_entity.type
_entity.pdbx_description
1 polymer ?
#
loop_
_entity_poly.entity_id
_entity_poly.type
_entity_poly.pdbx_seq_one_letter_code
_entity_poly.pdbx_strand_id
1 'polypeptide(L)' 'MALSACPAQEELLQPAGRPLRKQLAAAARSINWSYSLFWSISSTQRPRVLTWTDGFYNGEVKTR' A
#
# COMPACT_ATOMS: atom_id res chain seq x y z
N MET A 1 10.05 4.09 27.95
CA MET A 1 8.87 3.25 27.65
C MET A 1 8.55 3.45 26.17
N ALA A 2 8.71 2.43 25.34
CA ALA A 2 8.51 2.54 23.89
C ALA A 2 7.03 2.38 23.55
N LEU A 3 6.45 3.36 22.87
CA LEU A 3 5.10 3.30 22.34
C LEU A 3 5.09 2.28 21.20
N SER A 4 4.63 1.07 21.50
CA SER A 4 4.25 0.06 20.52
C SER A 4 3.05 0.61 19.73
N ALA A 5 3.32 1.13 18.53
CA ALA A 5 2.28 1.54 17.61
C ALA A 5 1.54 0.29 17.14
N CYS A 6 0.30 0.10 17.63
CA CYS A 6 -0.59 -0.95 17.18
C CYS A 6 -0.84 -0.78 15.67
N PRO A 7 -0.46 -1.75 14.82
CA PRO A 7 -0.59 -1.63 13.36
C PRO A 7 -2.05 -1.74 12.87
N ALA A 8 -3.03 -1.71 13.77
CA ALA A 8 -4.45 -1.85 13.47
C ALA A 8 -5.19 -0.49 13.35
N GLN A 9 -4.49 0.64 13.43
CA GLN A 9 -5.12 1.97 13.47
C GLN A 9 -5.15 2.70 12.12
N GLU A 10 -4.59 2.12 11.05
CA GLU A 10 -4.64 2.70 9.69
C GLU A 10 -5.72 2.04 8.80
N GLU A 11 -6.81 1.58 9.41
CA GLU A 11 -7.99 1.04 8.71
C GLU A 11 -9.26 1.87 8.96
N LEU A 12 -9.12 3.16 9.30
CA LEU A 12 -10.29 4.01 9.53
C LEU A 12 -10.16 5.39 8.88
N LEU A 13 -9.91 5.44 7.58
CA LEU A 13 -10.16 6.61 6.74
C LEU A 13 -10.11 6.16 5.27
N GLN A 14 -11.19 5.57 4.76
CA GLN A 14 -11.31 5.30 3.32
C GLN A 14 -12.69 5.76 2.82
N PRO A 15 -12.76 6.84 2.01
CA PRO A 15 -14.01 7.32 1.43
C PRO A 15 -14.45 6.42 0.26
N ALA A 16 -15.68 5.92 0.33
CA ALA A 16 -16.62 5.56 -0.76
C ALA A 16 -16.13 4.99 -2.12
N GLY A 17 -14.95 4.37 -2.20
CA GLY A 17 -14.48 3.55 -3.31
C GLY A 17 -13.85 2.27 -2.77
N ARG A 18 -13.75 1.19 -3.55
CA ARG A 18 -12.97 0.03 -3.10
C ARG A 18 -11.56 0.54 -2.77
N PRO A 19 -11.06 0.43 -1.53
CA PRO A 19 -9.75 0.98 -1.19
C PRO A 19 -8.71 0.36 -2.10
N LEU A 20 -7.84 1.18 -2.70
CA LEU A 20 -6.84 0.81 -3.71
C LEU A 20 -6.04 -0.42 -3.28
N ARG A 21 -5.63 -0.49 -2.01
CA ARG A 21 -5.04 -1.67 -1.37
C ARG A 21 -5.79 -2.99 -1.62
N LYS A 22 -7.13 -3.02 -1.62
CA LYS A 22 -7.92 -4.23 -1.93
C LYS A 22 -7.79 -4.64 -3.40
N GLN A 23 -7.71 -3.68 -4.32
CA GLN A 23 -7.48 -3.98 -5.74
C GLN A 23 -6.06 -4.49 -5.98
N LEU A 24 -5.07 -3.85 -5.34
CA LEU A 24 -3.68 -4.30 -5.34
C LEU A 24 -3.56 -5.73 -4.78
N ALA A 25 -4.24 -6.03 -3.67
CA ALA A 25 -4.29 -7.36 -3.11
C ALA A 25 -4.90 -8.40 -4.06
N ALA A 26 -5.99 -8.08 -4.74
CA ALA A 26 -6.63 -8.97 -5.70
C ALA A 26 -5.71 -9.26 -6.89
N ALA A 27 -5.06 -8.22 -7.45
CA ALA A 27 -4.13 -8.37 -8.56
C ALA A 27 -2.91 -9.21 -8.17
N ALA A 28 -2.25 -8.89 -7.06
CA ALA A 28 -1.07 -9.61 -6.58
C ALA A 28 -1.37 -11.10 -6.34
N ARG A 29 -2.52 -11.40 -5.72
CA ARG A 29 -2.94 -12.79 -5.46
C ARG A 29 -3.32 -13.54 -6.73
N SER A 30 -3.94 -12.88 -7.70
CA SER A 30 -4.36 -13.51 -8.96
C SER A 30 -3.19 -14.00 -9.82
N ILE A 31 -2.04 -13.30 -9.77
CA ILE A 31 -0.82 -13.62 -10.53
C ILE A 31 0.25 -14.25 -9.62
N ASN A 32 -0.07 -14.48 -8.35
CA ASN A 32 0.85 -14.98 -7.32
C ASN A 32 2.16 -14.17 -7.23
N TRP A 33 2.08 -12.84 -7.33
CA TRP A 33 3.21 -11.94 -7.12
C TRP A 33 3.46 -11.70 -5.64
N SER A 34 4.71 -11.47 -5.25
CA SER A 34 5.08 -11.18 -3.86
C SER A 34 4.72 -9.76 -3.43
N TYR A 35 4.55 -8.82 -4.36
CA TYR A 35 4.18 -7.44 -4.06
C TYR A 35 3.42 -6.79 -5.23
N SER A 36 2.73 -5.70 -4.93
CA SER A 36 2.14 -4.78 -5.90
C SER A 36 2.27 -3.34 -5.38
N LEU A 37 2.61 -2.42 -6.27
CA LEU A 37 3.02 -1.05 -5.97
C LEU A 37 2.17 -0.09 -6.80
N PHE A 38 1.66 0.98 -6.20
CA PHE A 38 1.00 2.08 -6.90
C PHE A 38 1.75 3.40 -6.67
N TRP A 39 2.20 3.98 -7.78
CA TRP A 39 2.85 5.28 -7.84
C TRP A 39 1.87 6.29 -8.42
N SER A 40 1.67 7.41 -7.72
CA SER A 40 0.91 8.54 -8.26
C SER A 40 1.86 9.63 -8.75
N ILE A 41 1.34 10.44 -9.65
CA ILE A 41 2.03 11.60 -10.17
C ILE A 41 1.84 12.74 -9.16
N SER A 42 2.93 13.32 -8.66
CA SER A 42 2.87 14.54 -7.85
C SER A 42 2.31 15.70 -8.69
N SER A 43 1.17 16.26 -8.27
CA SER A 43 0.53 17.39 -8.93
C SER A 43 1.25 18.72 -8.71
N THR A 44 2.10 18.79 -7.68
CA THR A 44 2.52 20.07 -7.09
C THR A 44 4.00 20.41 -7.36
N GLN A 45 4.82 19.44 -7.82
CA GLN A 45 6.23 19.67 -8.13
C GLN A 45 6.51 19.58 -9.63
N ARG A 46 7.28 20.55 -10.15
CA ARG A 46 8.02 20.44 -11.41
C ARG A 46 9.50 20.25 -11.07
N PRO A 47 10.19 19.22 -11.60
CA PRO A 47 9.72 18.21 -12.56
C PRO A 47 8.70 17.23 -11.96
N ARG A 48 7.93 16.56 -12.82
CA ARG A 48 6.89 15.62 -12.41
C ARG A 48 7.55 14.39 -11.76
N VAL A 49 7.49 14.30 -10.43
CA VAL A 49 8.03 13.17 -9.66
C VAL A 49 6.92 12.17 -9.34
N LEU A 50 7.25 10.88 -9.37
CA LEU A 50 6.36 9.81 -8.92
C LEU A 50 6.49 9.65 -7.40
N THR A 51 5.35 9.68 -6.71
CA THR A 51 5.28 9.49 -5.26
C THR A 51 4.65 8.16 -4.92
N TRP A 52 5.27 7.46 -3.97
CA TRP A 52 4.70 6.25 -3.39
C TRP A 52 3.34 6.58 -2.78
N THR A 53 2.29 5.85 -3.15
CA THR A 53 0.92 6.14 -2.70
C THR A 53 0.31 4.96 -1.98
N ASP A 54 0.38 3.76 -2.54
CA ASP A 54 -0.17 2.55 -1.91
C ASP A 54 0.58 1.30 -2.41
N GLY A 55 0.47 0.22 -1.65
CA GLY A 55 1.10 -1.06 -1.97
C GLY A 55 0.49 -2.22 -1.22
N PHE A 56 0.67 -3.42 -1.76
CA PHE A 56 0.30 -4.66 -1.10
C PHE A 56 1.42 -5.69 -1.21
N TYR A 57 1.79 -6.28 -0.07
CA TYR A 57 2.75 -7.37 0.02
C TYR A 57 2.02 -8.69 0.23
N ASN A 58 2.36 -9.69 -0.59
CA ASN A 58 1.79 -11.04 -0.61
C ASN A 58 2.86 -12.12 -0.42
N GLY A 59 4.13 -11.74 -0.20
CA GLY A 59 5.22 -12.68 0.01
C GLY A 59 5.26 -13.25 1.43
N GLU A 60 6.08 -14.28 1.63
CA GLU A 60 6.35 -14.82 2.96
C GLU A 60 7.18 -13.83 3.78
N VAL A 61 6.69 -13.50 4.97
CA VAL A 61 7.46 -12.75 5.97
C VAL A 61 8.49 -13.69 6.58
N LYS A 62 9.75 -13.59 6.15
CA LYS A 62 10.85 -14.32 6.78
C LYS A 62 11.23 -13.66 8.11
N THR A 63 10.75 -14.21 9.21
CA THR A 63 11.27 -13.89 10.55
C THR A 63 12.52 -14.72 10.82
N ARG A 64 13.60 -14.06 11.24
CA ARG A 64 14.91 -14.65 11.49
C ARG A 64 14.99 -15.35 12.84
#